data_AF-U3KHN5-F1
#
_entry.id   AF-U3KHN5-F1
#
_cell.length_a   1.000
_cell.length_b   1.000
_cell.length_c   1.000
_cell.angle_alpha   90.00
_cell.angle_beta   90.00
_cell.angle_gamma   90.00
#
_symmetry.space_group_name_H-M   'P 1'
#
loop_
_entity.id
_entity.type
_entity.pdbx_description
1 polymer ?
#
loop_
_entity_poly.entity_id
_entity_poly.type
_entity_poly.pdbx_seq_one_letter_code
_entity_poly.pdbx_strand_id
1 'polypeptide(L)'
;MPKMVVEKKEKKAEKRKKLKQHVAQKDEQELETKPKKKKQKLQATKEEEELIAEEEEELTPEEKRKLERKLKKERKKREKQLMREAGISIKKVEPKKPSGCERALAYLTSWSKTPEEWKFQKTRQTWLLLHMYDKEKVPDKYFTILLDYLQGLQGSARDKTVQKAEAFMKEFDGSDGEDPNLLEKCERIRQVLQLLS
;
A
#
# COMPACT_ATOMS: atom_id res chain seq x y z
N MET A 1 8.54 -47.05 1.28
CA MET A 1 8.56 -46.54 2.66
C MET A 1 7.59 -45.36 2.83
N PRO A 2 6.32 -45.58 3.25
CA PRO A 2 5.37 -44.47 3.53
C PRO A 2 4.69 -44.53 4.92
N LYS A 3 5.10 -45.40 5.85
CA LYS A 3 4.39 -45.62 7.12
C LYS A 3 4.64 -44.57 8.22
N MET A 4 5.71 -43.76 8.15
CA MET A 4 6.07 -42.83 9.25
C MET A 4 5.35 -41.46 9.25
N VAL A 5 4.67 -41.09 8.16
CA VAL A 5 4.03 -39.75 8.04
C VAL A 5 2.60 -39.75 8.59
N VAL A 6 1.92 -40.90 8.55
CA VAL A 6 0.53 -41.03 9.03
C VAL A 6 0.48 -41.03 10.56
N GLU A 7 1.44 -41.69 11.21
CA GLU A 7 1.52 -41.81 12.68
C GLU A 7 1.77 -40.45 13.38
N LYS A 8 2.49 -39.53 12.73
CA LYS A 8 2.73 -38.17 13.25
C LYS A 8 1.47 -37.27 13.18
N LYS A 9 0.55 -37.53 12.25
CA LYS A 9 -0.70 -36.75 12.13
C LYS A 9 -1.73 -37.20 13.18
N GLU A 10 -1.82 -38.49 13.47
CA GLU A 10 -2.74 -39.01 14.49
C GLU A 10 -2.34 -38.55 15.91
N LYS A 11 -1.04 -38.60 16.25
CA LYS A 11 -0.54 -38.11 17.55
C LYS A 11 -0.81 -36.62 17.78
N LYS A 12 -0.87 -35.81 16.72
CA LYS A 12 -1.18 -34.36 16.81
C LYS A 12 -2.68 -34.07 16.98
N ALA A 13 -3.54 -34.92 16.40
CA ALA A 13 -4.99 -34.79 16.55
C ALA A 13 -5.44 -35.18 17.98
N GLU A 14 -4.84 -36.22 18.55
CA GLU A 14 -5.18 -36.67 19.90
C GLU A 14 -4.74 -35.69 21.00
N LYS A 15 -3.57 -35.04 20.82
CA LYS A 15 -3.08 -33.99 21.73
C LYS A 15 -4.00 -32.76 21.73
N ARG A 16 -4.63 -32.44 20.60
CA ARG A 16 -5.62 -31.34 20.50
C ARG A 16 -6.97 -31.68 21.13
N LYS A 17 -7.37 -32.95 21.10
CA LYS A 17 -8.62 -33.40 21.74
C LYS A 17 -8.50 -33.37 23.27
N LYS A 18 -7.34 -33.80 23.82
CA LYS A 18 -7.06 -33.74 25.26
C LYS A 18 -6.97 -32.30 25.79
N LEU A 19 -6.44 -31.37 25.00
CA LEU A 19 -6.36 -29.95 25.39
C LEU A 19 -7.74 -29.28 25.45
N LYS A 20 -8.68 -29.65 24.57
CA LYS A 20 -10.05 -29.10 24.60
C LYS A 20 -10.88 -29.59 25.78
N GLN A 21 -10.69 -30.83 26.22
CA GLN A 21 -11.39 -31.35 27.41
C GLN A 21 -10.92 -30.70 28.71
N HIS A 22 -9.64 -30.37 28.83
CA HIS A 22 -9.09 -29.77 30.05
C HIS A 22 -9.45 -28.29 30.22
N VAL A 23 -9.77 -27.59 29.12
CA VAL A 23 -10.24 -26.20 29.17
C VAL A 23 -11.72 -26.14 29.55
N ALA A 24 -12.54 -27.06 29.04
CA ALA A 24 -13.98 -27.08 29.34
C ALA A 24 -14.28 -27.42 30.82
N GLN A 25 -13.44 -28.20 31.49
CA GLN A 25 -13.63 -28.52 32.93
C GLN A 25 -13.17 -27.41 33.87
N LYS A 26 -12.43 -26.40 33.38
CA LYS A 26 -11.91 -25.31 34.22
C LYS A 26 -12.87 -24.12 34.32
N ASP A 27 -13.81 -23.99 33.39
CA ASP A 27 -14.78 -22.89 33.36
C ASP A 27 -16.03 -23.12 34.22
N GLU A 28 -16.34 -24.36 34.65
CA GLU A 28 -17.57 -24.65 35.40
C GLU A 28 -17.46 -24.56 36.93
N GLN A 29 -16.31 -24.21 37.51
CA GLN A 29 -16.11 -24.33 38.97
C GLN A 29 -15.76 -23.05 39.75
N GLU A 30 -15.85 -21.86 39.16
CA GLU A 30 -15.56 -20.62 39.91
C GLU A 30 -16.69 -19.58 39.87
N LEU A 31 -17.89 -20.02 40.27
CA LEU A 31 -18.91 -19.15 40.86
C LEU A 31 -19.07 -19.54 42.34
N GLU A 32 -18.92 -18.54 43.21
CA GLU A 32 -19.33 -18.48 44.63
C GLU A 32 -18.25 -18.51 45.74
N THR A 33 -18.14 -17.33 46.38
CA THR A 33 -17.88 -17.05 47.81
C THR A 33 -16.45 -16.69 48.30
N LYS A 34 -16.43 -15.77 49.29
CA LYS A 34 -15.37 -14.86 49.77
C LYS A 34 -14.35 -15.54 50.75
N PRO A 35 -13.54 -14.81 51.54
CA PRO A 35 -12.19 -14.28 51.25
C PRO A 35 -11.13 -14.82 52.25
N LYS A 36 -10.30 -15.82 51.92
CA LYS A 36 -9.21 -16.28 52.81
C LYS A 36 -7.90 -16.74 52.14
N LYS A 37 -7.68 -16.48 50.84
CA LYS A 37 -6.49 -16.96 50.08
C LYS A 37 -5.54 -15.85 49.61
N LYS A 38 -5.35 -14.77 50.37
CA LYS A 38 -4.53 -13.63 49.94
C LYS A 38 -3.00 -13.88 49.99
N LYS A 39 -2.52 -14.98 50.59
CA LYS A 39 -1.09 -15.33 50.63
C LYS A 39 -0.63 -16.36 49.57
N GLN A 40 -1.53 -17.15 48.99
CA GLN A 40 -1.17 -18.09 47.91
C GLN A 40 -1.25 -17.47 46.50
N LYS A 41 -1.98 -16.36 46.33
CA LYS A 41 -2.16 -15.70 45.03
C LYS A 41 -0.94 -14.92 44.54
N LEU A 42 -0.01 -14.53 45.43
CA LEU A 42 1.20 -13.79 45.05
C LEU A 42 2.33 -14.68 44.51
N GLN A 43 2.35 -15.96 44.86
CA GLN A 43 3.37 -16.90 44.35
C GLN A 43 3.00 -17.42 42.96
N ALA A 44 1.72 -17.72 42.72
CA ALA A 44 1.23 -18.14 41.41
C ALA A 44 1.39 -17.06 40.31
N THR A 45 1.24 -15.77 40.65
CA THR A 45 1.44 -14.68 39.67
C THR A 45 2.91 -14.46 39.29
N LYS A 46 3.85 -14.84 40.16
CA LYS A 46 5.28 -14.65 39.91
C LYS A 46 5.86 -15.77 39.06
N GLU A 47 5.42 -17.01 39.29
CA GLU A 47 5.74 -18.16 38.44
C GLU A 47 5.07 -18.05 37.05
N GLU A 48 3.86 -17.48 36.96
CA GLU A 48 3.18 -17.24 35.67
C GLU A 48 3.83 -16.11 34.86
N GLU A 49 4.36 -15.07 35.52
CA GLU A 49 5.10 -13.98 34.85
C GLU A 49 6.51 -14.43 34.42
N GLU A 50 7.15 -15.34 35.17
CA GLU A 50 8.46 -15.94 34.83
C GLU A 50 8.35 -16.93 33.66
N LEU A 51 7.28 -17.74 33.60
CA LEU A 51 6.99 -18.62 32.46
C LEU A 51 6.65 -17.86 31.17
N ILE A 52 6.01 -16.68 31.27
CA ILE A 52 5.71 -15.82 30.11
C ILE A 52 6.98 -15.12 29.60
N ALA A 53 7.90 -14.75 30.50
CA ALA A 53 9.19 -14.15 30.13
C ALA A 53 10.14 -15.17 29.47
N GLU A 54 10.15 -16.42 29.94
CA GLU A 54 10.99 -17.48 29.38
C GLU A 54 10.46 -17.98 28.01
N GLU A 55 9.14 -18.00 27.80
CA GLU A 55 8.53 -18.29 26.48
C GLU A 55 8.73 -17.14 25.47
N GLU A 56 8.98 -15.91 25.94
CA GLU A 56 9.40 -14.79 25.08
C GLU A 56 10.88 -14.89 24.68
N GLU A 57 11.72 -15.62 25.42
CA GLU A 57 13.17 -15.72 25.15
C GLU A 57 13.54 -16.78 24.10
N GLU A 58 12.68 -17.79 23.86
CA GLU A 58 12.90 -18.83 22.83
C GLU A 58 12.44 -18.46 21.41
N LEU A 59 11.72 -17.34 21.24
CA LEU A 59 11.25 -16.93 19.92
C LEU A 59 12.37 -16.23 19.15
N THR A 60 12.70 -16.78 17.99
CA THR A 60 13.64 -16.15 17.06
C THR A 60 13.20 -14.71 16.75
N PRO A 61 14.14 -13.77 16.50
CA PRO A 61 13.82 -12.37 16.19
C PRO A 61 12.79 -12.21 15.04
N GLU A 62 12.73 -13.21 14.16
CA GLU A 62 11.78 -13.28 13.04
C GLU A 62 10.34 -13.56 13.49
N GLU A 63 10.14 -14.39 14.52
CA GLU A 63 8.83 -14.71 15.07
C GLU A 63 8.27 -13.57 15.92
N LYS A 64 9.12 -12.89 16.70
CA LYS A 64 8.75 -11.65 17.42
C LYS A 64 8.26 -10.57 16.46
N ARG A 65 8.98 -10.33 15.36
CA ARG A 65 8.58 -9.39 14.31
C ARG A 65 7.27 -9.80 13.62
N LYS A 66 7.00 -11.10 13.48
CA LYS A 66 5.77 -11.63 12.87
C LYS A 66 4.57 -11.47 13.80
N LEU A 67 4.74 -11.70 15.10
CA LEU A 67 3.73 -11.47 16.14
C LEU A 67 3.40 -9.98 16.27
N GLU A 68 4.42 -9.13 16.31
CA GLU A 68 4.25 -7.66 16.37
C GLU A 68 3.49 -7.13 15.14
N ARG A 69 3.82 -7.62 13.93
CA ARG A 69 3.10 -7.29 12.70
C ARG A 69 1.65 -7.76 12.71
N LYS A 70 1.36 -8.92 13.30
CA LYS A 70 -0.01 -9.43 13.45
C LYS A 70 -0.81 -8.58 14.42
N LEU A 71 -0.25 -8.26 15.59
CA LEU A 71 -0.88 -7.43 16.61
C LEU A 71 -1.17 -6.02 16.07
N LYS A 72 -0.24 -5.44 15.30
CA LYS A 72 -0.44 -4.15 14.62
C LYS A 72 -1.55 -4.18 13.56
N LYS A 73 -1.63 -5.27 12.78
CA LYS A 73 -2.72 -5.47 11.81
C LYS A 73 -4.07 -5.65 12.52
N GLU A 74 -4.10 -6.36 13.64
CA GLU A 74 -5.31 -6.60 14.40
C GLU A 74 -5.83 -5.32 15.07
N ARG A 75 -4.94 -4.53 15.68
CA ARG A 75 -5.27 -3.22 16.25
C ARG A 75 -5.86 -2.28 15.19
N LYS A 76 -5.23 -2.22 14.00
CA LYS A 76 -5.73 -1.42 12.87
C LYS A 76 -7.08 -1.91 12.34
N LYS A 77 -7.33 -3.22 12.36
CA LYS A 77 -8.61 -3.81 11.95
C LYS A 77 -9.72 -3.50 12.95
N ARG A 78 -9.44 -3.63 14.25
CA ARG A 78 -10.38 -3.30 15.33
C ARG A 78 -10.72 -1.82 15.36
N GLU A 79 -9.73 -0.94 15.20
CA GLU A 79 -9.95 0.50 15.12
C GLU A 79 -10.83 0.88 13.92
N LYS A 80 -10.56 0.32 12.73
CA LYS A 80 -11.39 0.54 11.54
C LYS A 80 -12.82 0.00 11.72
N GLN A 81 -12.98 -1.09 12.46
CA GLN A 81 -14.28 -1.68 12.76
C GLN A 81 -15.05 -0.84 13.78
N LEU A 82 -14.40 -0.37 14.85
CA LEU A 82 -14.98 0.54 15.84
C LEU A 82 -15.43 1.87 15.19
N MET A 83 -14.63 2.42 14.27
CA MET A 83 -14.97 3.62 13.50
C MET A 83 -16.15 3.41 12.54
N ARG A 84 -16.41 2.16 12.11
CA ARG A 84 -17.57 1.80 11.29
C ARG A 84 -18.82 1.55 12.15
N GLU A 85 -18.66 0.91 13.31
CA GLU A 85 -19.73 0.59 14.25
C GLU A 85 -20.24 1.82 15.00
N ALA A 86 -19.37 2.80 15.28
CA ALA A 86 -19.75 4.05 15.93
C ALA A 86 -20.72 4.92 15.10
N GLY A 87 -21.01 4.57 13.84
CA GLY A 87 -21.97 5.31 13.00
C GLY A 87 -21.58 6.78 12.76
N ILE A 88 -20.34 7.15 13.09
CA ILE A 88 -19.79 8.49 12.94
C ILE A 88 -19.49 8.70 11.45
N SER A 89 -20.54 8.93 10.67
CA SER A 89 -20.47 9.71 9.44
C SER A 89 -20.20 11.16 9.85
N ILE A 90 -18.98 11.46 10.33
CA ILE A 90 -18.49 12.83 10.19
C ILE A 90 -18.46 13.02 8.67
N LYS A 91 -19.42 13.78 8.14
CA LYS A 91 -19.29 14.48 6.87
C LYS A 91 -18.13 15.45 7.04
N LYS A 92 -16.92 14.91 7.11
CA LYS A 92 -15.70 15.66 7.06
C LYS A 92 -15.72 16.07 5.61
N VAL A 93 -15.98 17.35 5.37
CA VAL A 93 -15.54 17.99 4.14
C VAL A 93 -14.02 17.89 4.19
N GLU A 94 -13.48 16.69 3.94
CA GLU A 94 -12.05 16.52 3.72
C GLU A 94 -11.78 17.37 2.48
N PRO A 95 -10.78 18.27 2.51
CA PRO A 95 -10.32 18.89 1.29
C PRO A 95 -10.03 17.74 0.33
N LYS A 96 -10.71 17.75 -0.83
CA LYS A 96 -10.56 16.70 -1.84
C LYS A 96 -9.06 16.51 -2.04
N LYS A 97 -8.55 15.33 -1.67
CA LYS A 97 -7.12 15.03 -1.82
C LYS A 97 -6.78 15.31 -3.27
N PRO A 98 -5.70 16.06 -3.54
CA PRO A 98 -5.46 16.50 -4.90
C PRO A 98 -5.29 15.29 -5.80
N SER A 99 -6.00 15.32 -6.93
CA SER A 99 -6.00 14.26 -7.92
C SER A 99 -4.58 14.01 -8.44
N GLY A 100 -4.33 12.82 -9.00
CA GLY A 100 -3.05 12.50 -9.63
C GLY A 100 -2.61 13.55 -10.64
N CYS A 101 -3.58 14.08 -11.39
CA CYS A 101 -3.44 15.19 -12.33
C CYS A 101 -2.97 16.48 -11.66
N GLU A 102 -3.72 16.98 -10.67
CA GLU A 102 -3.39 18.22 -9.96
C GLU A 102 -1.99 18.17 -9.34
N ARG A 103 -1.61 17.02 -8.79
CA ARG A 103 -0.26 16.82 -8.21
C ARG A 103 0.84 16.85 -9.28
N ALA A 104 0.56 16.36 -10.48
CA ALA A 104 1.51 16.37 -11.59
C ALA A 104 1.65 17.78 -12.21
N LEU A 105 0.55 18.52 -12.33
CA LEU A 105 0.55 19.90 -12.77
C LEU A 105 1.24 20.82 -11.75
N ALA A 106 1.03 20.59 -10.45
CA ALA A 106 1.75 21.30 -9.40
C ALA A 106 3.26 21.01 -9.45
N TYR A 107 3.65 19.78 -9.77
CA TYR A 107 5.05 19.40 -9.97
C TYR A 107 5.71 20.12 -11.15
N LEU A 108 5.02 20.28 -12.28
CA LEU A 108 5.52 21.10 -13.40
C LEU A 108 5.60 22.59 -13.04
N THR A 109 4.64 23.07 -12.27
CA THR A 109 4.62 24.47 -11.82
C THR A 109 5.78 24.76 -10.87
N SER A 110 6.09 23.85 -9.94
CA SER A 110 7.23 24.03 -9.05
C SER A 110 8.56 23.90 -9.78
N TRP A 111 8.67 23.01 -10.77
CA TRP A 111 9.85 22.93 -11.63
C TRP A 111 10.14 24.24 -12.35
N SER A 112 9.12 24.84 -12.96
CA SER A 112 9.28 26.08 -13.75
C SER A 112 9.45 27.34 -12.89
N LYS A 113 8.73 27.47 -11.76
CA LYS A 113 8.73 28.69 -10.95
C LYS A 113 9.76 28.70 -9.82
N THR A 114 10.03 27.53 -9.24
CA THR A 114 10.85 27.40 -8.03
C THR A 114 11.81 26.22 -8.19
N PRO A 115 12.77 26.29 -9.13
CA PRO A 115 13.69 25.18 -9.39
C PRO A 115 14.57 24.82 -8.19
N GLU A 116 14.80 25.75 -7.25
CA GLU A 116 15.62 25.52 -6.04
C GLU A 116 14.98 24.54 -5.03
N GLU A 117 13.66 24.63 -4.80
CA GLU A 117 12.92 23.70 -3.92
C GLU A 117 12.41 22.47 -4.70
N TRP A 118 12.62 22.45 -6.01
CA TRP A 118 12.12 21.37 -6.85
C TRP A 118 12.87 20.07 -6.56
N LYS A 119 12.09 19.05 -6.20
CA LYS A 119 12.60 17.70 -5.96
C LYS A 119 12.05 16.78 -7.04
N PHE A 120 12.94 16.00 -7.64
CA PHE A 120 12.55 15.01 -8.63
C PHE A 120 11.54 14.01 -8.05
N GLN A 121 10.35 13.93 -8.67
CA GLN A 121 9.29 13.00 -8.28
C GLN A 121 8.98 12.06 -9.43
N LYS A 122 9.63 10.90 -9.44
CA LYS A 122 9.47 9.88 -10.50
C LYS A 122 8.02 9.55 -10.80
N THR A 123 7.18 9.37 -9.78
CA THR A 123 5.74 9.10 -9.97
C THR A 123 5.01 10.20 -10.74
N ARG A 124 5.38 11.48 -10.55
CA ARG A 124 4.79 12.60 -11.29
C ARG A 124 5.30 12.65 -12.71
N GLN A 125 6.61 12.49 -12.91
CA GLN A 125 7.20 12.39 -14.25
C GLN A 125 6.56 11.25 -15.05
N THR A 126 6.46 10.04 -14.49
CA THR A 126 5.81 8.91 -15.17
C THR A 126 4.36 9.21 -15.52
N TRP A 127 3.62 9.89 -14.63
CA TRP A 127 2.25 10.29 -14.91
C TRP A 127 2.17 11.29 -16.06
N LEU A 128 3.05 12.30 -16.09
CA LEU A 128 3.11 13.28 -17.17
C LEU A 128 3.42 12.63 -18.50
N LEU A 129 4.45 11.79 -18.58
CA LEU A 129 4.83 11.08 -19.81
C LEU A 129 3.71 10.16 -20.34
N LEU A 130 2.85 9.67 -19.45
CA LEU A 130 1.71 8.83 -19.84
C LEU A 130 0.53 9.63 -20.36
N HIS A 131 0.30 10.84 -19.83
CA HIS A 131 -0.92 11.62 -20.08
C HIS A 131 -0.69 12.93 -20.83
N MET A 132 0.53 13.22 -21.29
CA MET A 132 0.89 14.47 -21.95
C MET A 132 0.14 14.70 -23.27
N TYR A 133 -0.26 13.63 -23.94
CA TYR A 133 -1.02 13.73 -25.20
C TYR A 133 -2.50 14.11 -24.96
N ASP A 134 -3.03 13.89 -23.75
CA ASP A 134 -4.43 14.18 -23.44
C ASP A 134 -4.61 15.66 -23.01
N LYS A 135 -5.33 16.45 -23.80
CA LYS A 135 -5.59 17.87 -23.52
C LYS A 135 -6.40 18.12 -22.25
N GLU A 136 -7.32 17.21 -21.93
CA GLU A 136 -8.10 17.27 -20.69
C GLU A 136 -7.25 17.04 -19.43
N LYS A 137 -6.19 16.22 -19.55
CA LYS A 137 -5.30 15.89 -18.43
C LYS A 137 -4.18 16.90 -18.28
N VAL A 138 -3.64 17.36 -19.40
CA VAL A 138 -2.58 18.36 -19.44
C VAL A 138 -3.04 19.50 -20.35
N PRO A 139 -3.64 20.56 -19.78
CA PRO A 139 -4.05 21.73 -20.56
C PRO A 139 -2.87 22.39 -21.27
N ASP A 140 -3.12 23.08 -22.38
CA ASP A 140 -2.06 23.63 -23.26
C ASP A 140 -1.05 24.53 -22.52
N LYS A 141 -1.52 25.30 -21.52
CA LYS A 141 -0.66 26.12 -20.65
C LYS A 141 0.41 25.31 -19.91
N TYR A 142 0.09 24.09 -19.49
CA TYR A 142 1.03 23.20 -18.81
C TYR A 142 1.81 22.36 -19.81
N PHE A 143 1.24 22.10 -20.98
CA PHE A 143 1.90 21.36 -22.04
C PHE A 143 3.14 22.11 -22.56
N THR A 144 3.07 23.43 -22.72
CA THR A 144 4.26 24.24 -23.08
C THR A 144 5.37 24.11 -22.05
N ILE A 145 5.06 24.24 -20.76
CA ILE A 145 6.02 24.03 -19.65
C ILE A 145 6.57 22.60 -19.66
N LEU A 146 5.73 21.61 -20.01
CA LEU A 146 6.14 20.22 -20.11
C LEU A 146 7.12 19.99 -21.26
N LEU A 147 6.95 20.66 -22.41
CA LEU A 147 7.92 20.58 -23.50
C LEU A 147 9.31 21.07 -23.04
N ASP A 148 9.38 22.21 -22.35
CA ASP A 148 10.64 22.69 -21.78
C ASP A 148 11.25 21.68 -20.79
N TYR A 149 10.40 21.02 -19.99
CA TYR A 149 10.84 19.95 -19.08
C TYR A 149 11.39 18.71 -19.83
N LEU A 150 10.77 18.33 -20.95
CA LEU A 150 11.20 17.22 -21.80
C LEU A 150 12.52 17.52 -22.51
N GLN A 151 12.84 18.78 -22.79
CA GLN A 151 14.14 19.16 -23.35
C GLN A 151 15.31 18.76 -22.43
N GLY A 152 15.10 18.82 -21.12
CA GLY A 152 16.07 18.39 -20.11
C GLY A 152 16.11 16.87 -19.87
N LEU A 153 15.30 16.06 -20.56
CA LEU A 153 15.25 14.62 -20.35
C LEU A 153 16.47 13.95 -20.99
N GLN A 154 17.17 13.12 -20.21
CA GLN A 154 18.37 12.42 -20.65
C GLN A 154 18.29 10.90 -20.40
N GLY A 155 19.03 10.15 -21.22
CA GLY A 155 19.15 8.70 -21.13
C GLY A 155 17.84 7.97 -21.37
N SER A 156 17.64 6.84 -20.69
CA SER A 156 16.57 5.89 -20.98
C SER A 156 15.15 6.45 -20.84
N ALA A 157 14.96 7.54 -20.08
CA ALA A 157 13.66 8.20 -20.00
C ALA A 157 13.29 8.89 -21.33
N ARG A 158 14.27 9.51 -21.99
CA ARG A 158 14.11 10.10 -23.33
C ARG A 158 13.85 9.02 -24.36
N ASP A 159 14.70 8.00 -24.44
CA ASP A 159 14.57 6.91 -25.42
C ASP A 159 13.21 6.22 -25.36
N LYS A 160 12.73 5.92 -24.15
CA LYS A 160 11.41 5.31 -23.95
C LYS A 160 10.26 6.24 -24.32
N THR A 161 10.46 7.55 -24.19
CA THR A 161 9.43 8.54 -24.56
C THR A 161 9.34 8.64 -26.08
N VAL A 162 10.47 8.70 -26.78
CA VAL A 162 10.55 8.69 -28.25
C VAL A 162 9.93 7.41 -28.81
N GLN A 163 10.36 6.23 -28.34
CA GLN A 163 9.81 4.95 -28.81
C GLN A 163 8.29 4.85 -28.63
N LYS A 164 7.76 5.35 -27.51
CA LYS A 164 6.31 5.39 -27.28
C LYS A 164 5.61 6.38 -28.21
N ALA A 165 6.18 7.56 -28.42
CA ALA A 165 5.63 8.57 -29.30
C ALA A 165 5.62 8.08 -30.77
N GLU A 166 6.69 7.43 -31.23
CA GLU A 166 6.78 6.82 -32.56
C GLU A 166 5.75 5.70 -32.73
N ALA A 167 5.61 4.83 -31.72
CA ALA A 167 4.60 3.78 -31.73
C ALA A 167 3.18 4.37 -31.86
N PHE A 168 2.86 5.40 -31.08
CA PHE A 168 1.59 6.10 -31.21
C PHE A 168 1.41 6.70 -32.62
N MET A 169 2.40 7.41 -33.16
CA MET A 169 2.31 7.98 -34.51
C MET A 169 2.01 6.92 -35.57
N LYS A 170 2.67 5.77 -35.48
CA LYS A 170 2.47 4.65 -36.40
C LYS A 170 1.06 4.03 -36.29
N GLU A 171 0.50 3.97 -35.09
CA GLU A 171 -0.89 3.53 -34.88
C GLU A 171 -1.89 4.51 -35.50
N PHE A 172 -1.59 5.82 -35.47
CA PHE A 172 -2.45 6.85 -36.03
C PHE A 172 -2.41 6.94 -37.56
N ASP A 173 -1.24 6.76 -38.19
CA ASP A 173 -1.12 6.76 -39.66
C ASP A 173 -1.91 5.62 -40.34
N GLY A 174 -2.24 4.55 -39.61
CA GLY A 174 -3.04 3.43 -40.10
C GLY A 174 -4.54 3.53 -39.85
N SER A 175 -5.00 4.59 -39.16
CA SER A 175 -6.39 4.83 -38.82
C SER A 175 -6.88 6.06 -39.56
N ASP A 176 -7.76 5.89 -40.56
CA ASP A 176 -8.47 7.00 -41.22
C ASP A 176 -9.33 7.73 -40.17
N GLY A 177 -8.75 8.79 -39.57
CA GLY A 177 -9.22 9.41 -38.34
C GLY A 177 -10.28 10.49 -38.55
N GLU A 178 -11.51 10.24 -38.09
CA GLU A 178 -12.57 11.24 -37.95
C GLU A 178 -12.77 11.74 -36.50
N ASP A 179 -12.08 11.19 -35.50
CA ASP A 179 -12.23 11.64 -34.10
C ASP A 179 -11.36 12.89 -33.81
N PRO A 180 -11.97 14.04 -33.46
CA PRO A 180 -11.25 15.24 -33.07
C PRO A 180 -10.26 15.02 -31.91
N ASN A 181 -10.56 14.11 -30.97
CA ASN A 181 -9.68 13.84 -29.83
C ASN A 181 -8.39 13.14 -30.25
N LEU A 182 -8.47 12.25 -31.25
CA LEU A 182 -7.30 11.57 -31.81
C LEU A 182 -6.43 12.57 -32.57
N LEU A 183 -7.03 13.49 -33.33
CA LEU A 183 -6.30 14.53 -34.06
C LEU A 183 -5.47 15.42 -33.10
N GLU A 184 -6.07 15.87 -31.99
CA GLU A 184 -5.38 16.66 -30.97
C GLU A 184 -4.20 15.89 -30.33
N LYS A 185 -4.36 14.58 -30.10
CA LYS A 185 -3.26 13.74 -29.61
C LYS A 185 -2.14 13.64 -30.63
N CYS A 186 -2.46 13.42 -31.89
CA CYS A 186 -1.49 13.35 -32.99
C CYS A 186 -0.63 14.62 -33.05
N GLU A 187 -1.25 15.79 -32.96
CA GLU A 187 -0.54 17.08 -32.96
C GLU A 187 0.48 17.17 -31.82
N ARG A 188 0.07 16.80 -30.60
CA ARG A 188 0.97 16.79 -29.44
C ARG A 188 2.09 15.76 -29.57
N ILE A 189 1.80 14.58 -30.12
CA ILE A 189 2.82 13.56 -30.37
C ILE A 189 3.87 14.09 -31.37
N ARG A 190 3.44 14.75 -32.45
CA ARG A 190 4.37 15.39 -33.41
C ARG A 190 5.26 16.41 -32.72
N GLN A 191 4.71 17.27 -31.87
CA GLN A 191 5.49 18.27 -31.12
C GLN A 191 6.54 17.62 -30.21
N VAL A 192 6.17 16.53 -29.52
CA VAL A 192 7.11 15.78 -28.66
C VAL A 192 8.21 15.11 -29.48
N LEU A 193 7.86 14.48 -30.62
CA LEU A 193 8.85 13.86 -31.51
C LEU A 193 9.81 14.89 -32.09
N GLN A 194 9.29 16.04 -32.54
CA GLN A 194 10.11 17.12 -33.08
C GLN A 194 11.09 17.68 -32.03
N LEU A 195 10.70 17.72 -30.76
CA LEU A 195 11.56 18.18 -29.67
C LEU A 195 12.65 17.16 -29.30
N LEU A 196 12.32 15.86 -29.34
CA LEU A 196 13.18 14.78 -28.86
C LEU A 196 13.97 14.04 -29.96
N SER A 197 13.73 14.37 -31.23
CA SER A 197 14.55 13.98 -32.37
C SER A 197 15.94 14.62 -32.32
#